data_AF-A0A382ZBI9-F1
#
_entry.id   AF-A0A382ZBI9-F1
#
_cell.length_a   1.000
_cell.length_b   1.000
_cell.length_c   1.000
_cell.angle_alpha   90.00
_cell.angle_beta   90.00
_cell.angle_gamma   90.00
#
_symmetry.space_group_name_H-M   'P 1'
#
loop_
_entity.id
_entity.type
_entity.pdbx_description
1 polymer ?
#
loop_
_entity_poly.entity_id
_entity_poly.type
_entity_poly.pdbx_seq_one_letter_code
_entity_poly.pdbx_strand_id
1 'polypeptide(L)'
;MKKITERQFDFIPQKKWNILSDKDRDKLRDYRRTYRWYKDNDDKIEELKQELKDRKEKNKKFVHDLVEHNFELDHLRNEFQFNWSVSKLKNRPNYYNCYIGRKGKSKSGSLGNPKDITEHLKKYYKRVKSKLEELEDEGWKTFLSFEFDNTDSKVYHNLLDMISEDSTLDSFTLNRNTLFPL
;
A
#
# COMPACT_ATOMS: atom_id res chain seq x y z
N MET A 1 -27.84 -23.47 -27.12
CA MET A 1 -28.58 -24.72 -26.86
C MET A 1 -29.65 -24.45 -25.82
N LYS A 2 -30.87 -25.01 -25.96
CA LYS A 2 -31.93 -24.86 -24.96
C LYS A 2 -31.57 -25.67 -23.70
N LYS A 3 -31.60 -25.03 -22.52
CA LYS A 3 -31.42 -25.69 -21.22
C LYS A 3 -32.66 -26.58 -20.97
N ILE A 4 -32.47 -27.84 -20.60
CA ILE A 4 -33.60 -28.70 -20.19
C ILE A 4 -33.97 -28.28 -18.77
N THR A 5 -35.02 -27.46 -18.65
CA THR A 5 -35.48 -26.90 -17.37
C THR A 5 -36.23 -27.91 -16.51
N GLU A 6 -36.90 -28.88 -17.14
CA GLU A 6 -37.76 -29.86 -16.47
C GLU A 6 -37.60 -31.27 -17.05
N ARG A 7 -37.73 -32.27 -16.17
CA ARG A 7 -37.60 -33.69 -16.51
C ARG A 7 -38.85 -34.16 -17.26
N GLN A 8 -38.71 -34.49 -18.55
CA GLN A 8 -39.85 -34.77 -19.42
C GLN A 8 -40.38 -36.23 -19.34
N PHE A 9 -39.56 -37.18 -18.88
CA PHE A 9 -39.88 -38.62 -18.86
C PHE A 9 -39.72 -39.26 -17.48
N ASP A 10 -40.11 -38.54 -16.43
CA ASP A 10 -39.99 -39.08 -15.07
C ASP A 10 -41.03 -40.18 -14.81
N PHE A 11 -42.30 -39.92 -15.14
CA PHE A 11 -43.41 -40.85 -14.95
C PHE A 11 -43.99 -41.37 -16.28
N ILE A 12 -44.20 -42.68 -16.36
CA ILE A 12 -44.89 -43.34 -17.48
C ILE A 12 -45.94 -44.30 -16.90
N PRO A 13 -47.23 -44.16 -17.26
CA PRO A 13 -48.27 -45.07 -16.78
C PRO A 13 -47.98 -46.53 -17.15
N GLN A 14 -48.27 -47.47 -16.24
CA GLN A 14 -47.98 -48.89 -16.43
C GLN A 14 -48.56 -49.47 -17.73
N LYS A 15 -49.78 -49.06 -18.10
CA LYS A 15 -50.43 -49.47 -19.36
C LYS A 15 -49.60 -49.09 -20.59
N LYS A 16 -48.99 -47.89 -20.58
CA LYS A 16 -48.10 -47.43 -21.66
C LYS A 16 -46.75 -48.14 -21.60
N TRP A 17 -46.21 -48.39 -20.40
CA TRP A 17 -44.95 -49.11 -20.23
C TRP A 17 -44.98 -50.53 -20.80
N ASN A 18 -46.10 -51.24 -20.60
CA ASN A 18 -46.27 -52.63 -21.02
C ASN A 18 -46.29 -52.78 -22.56
N ILE A 19 -46.67 -51.73 -23.31
CA ILE A 19 -46.74 -51.74 -24.78
C ILE A 19 -45.49 -51.18 -25.48
N LEU A 20 -44.51 -50.66 -24.73
CA LEU A 20 -43.26 -50.13 -25.31
C LEU A 20 -42.36 -51.23 -25.85
N SER A 21 -41.63 -50.94 -26.92
CA SER A 21 -40.53 -51.77 -27.40
C SER A 21 -39.37 -51.75 -26.40
N ASP A 22 -38.54 -52.81 -26.40
CA ASP A 22 -37.35 -52.85 -25.52
C ASP A 22 -36.37 -51.71 -25.83
N LYS A 23 -36.25 -51.34 -27.12
CA LYS A 23 -35.45 -50.19 -27.55
C LYS A 23 -35.93 -48.86 -26.94
N ASP A 24 -37.25 -48.66 -26.82
CA ASP A 24 -37.80 -47.46 -26.20
C ASP A 24 -37.61 -47.47 -24.68
N ARG A 25 -37.74 -48.63 -24.04
CA ARG A 25 -37.43 -48.80 -22.61
C ARG A 25 -35.98 -48.49 -22.29
N ASP A 26 -35.04 -48.96 -23.11
CA ASP A 26 -33.61 -48.68 -22.96
C ASP A 26 -33.31 -47.19 -23.13
N LYS A 27 -33.85 -46.55 -24.17
CA LYS A 27 -33.72 -45.10 -24.38
C LYS A 27 -34.27 -44.28 -23.22
N LEU A 28 -35.40 -44.68 -22.63
CA LEU A 28 -35.97 -44.03 -21.46
C LEU A 28 -35.08 -44.17 -20.23
N ARG A 29 -34.48 -45.34 -20.01
CA ARG A 29 -33.50 -45.56 -18.95
C ARG A 29 -32.28 -44.66 -19.15
N ASP A 30 -31.76 -44.61 -20.38
CA ASP A 30 -30.61 -43.78 -20.72
C ASP A 30 -30.93 -42.28 -20.56
N TYR A 31 -32.11 -41.82 -20.99
CA TYR A 31 -32.54 -40.44 -20.78
C TYR A 31 -32.57 -40.08 -19.30
N ARG A 32 -33.19 -40.93 -18.46
CA ARG A 32 -33.27 -40.70 -17.01
C ARG A 32 -31.90 -40.66 -16.35
N ARG A 33 -30.98 -41.54 -16.77
CA ARG A 33 -29.59 -41.56 -16.30
C ARG A 33 -28.86 -40.29 -16.72
N THR A 34 -28.90 -39.93 -18.00
CA THR A 34 -28.22 -38.73 -18.52
C THR A 34 -28.75 -37.45 -17.88
N TYR A 35 -30.07 -37.34 -17.66
CA TYR A 35 -30.65 -36.18 -16.97
C TYR A 35 -30.13 -36.03 -15.54
N ARG A 36 -29.99 -37.15 -14.81
CA ARG A 36 -29.40 -37.15 -13.45
C ARG A 36 -27.96 -36.62 -13.49
N TRP A 37 -27.10 -37.18 -14.33
CA TRP A 37 -25.72 -36.72 -14.47
C TRP A 37 -25.62 -35.25 -14.91
N TYR A 38 -26.50 -34.82 -15.81
CA TYR A 38 -26.60 -33.42 -16.22
C TYR A 38 -26.91 -32.52 -15.02
N LYS A 39 -27.92 -32.88 -14.22
CA LYS A 39 -28.33 -32.09 -13.06
C LYS A 39 -27.25 -32.04 -11.98
N ASP A 40 -26.65 -33.18 -11.66
CA ASP A 40 -25.53 -33.28 -10.71
C ASP A 40 -24.35 -32.37 -11.14
N ASN A 41 -24.03 -32.32 -12.44
CA ASN A 41 -23.00 -31.42 -12.97
C ASN A 41 -23.42 -29.95 -12.96
N ASP A 42 -24.67 -29.61 -13.31
CA ASP A 42 -25.18 -28.22 -13.27
C ASP A 42 -25.12 -27.68 -11.83
N ASP A 43 -25.53 -28.49 -10.85
CA ASP A 43 -25.45 -28.14 -9.43
C ASP A 43 -24.00 -27.98 -8.96
N LYS A 44 -23.09 -28.87 -9.40
CA LYS A 44 -21.66 -28.73 -9.10
C LYS A 44 -21.04 -27.49 -9.74
N ILE A 45 -21.46 -27.12 -10.94
CA ILE A 45 -21.02 -25.88 -11.61
C ILE A 45 -21.46 -24.66 -10.79
N GLU A 46 -22.69 -24.61 -10.29
CA GLU A 46 -23.16 -23.51 -9.46
C GLU A 46 -22.40 -23.44 -8.12
N GLU A 47 -22.11 -24.58 -7.49
CA GLU A 47 -21.27 -24.65 -6.29
C GLU A 47 -19.85 -24.08 -6.56
N LEU A 48 -19.21 -24.51 -7.65
CA LEU A 48 -17.88 -24.03 -8.04
C LEU A 48 -17.87 -22.54 -8.40
N LYS A 49 -18.94 -22.02 -9.01
CA LYS A 49 -19.09 -20.57 -9.27
C LYS A 49 -19.14 -19.79 -7.96
N GLN A 50 -19.85 -20.28 -6.96
CA GLN A 50 -19.92 -19.66 -5.65
C GLN A 50 -18.55 -19.71 -4.95
N GLU A 51 -17.86 -20.85 -4.96
CA GLU A 51 -16.49 -20.93 -4.42
C GLU A 51 -15.55 -19.96 -5.13
N LEU A 52 -15.60 -19.86 -6.46
CA LEU A 52 -14.79 -18.93 -7.24
C LEU A 52 -15.07 -17.47 -6.86
N LYS A 53 -16.32 -17.11 -6.56
CA LYS A 53 -16.69 -15.78 -6.07
C LYS A 53 -16.06 -15.50 -4.71
N ASP A 54 -16.15 -16.45 -3.78
CA ASP A 54 -15.60 -16.30 -2.43
C ASP A 54 -14.07 -16.21 -2.44
N ARG A 55 -13.42 -17.01 -3.29
CA ARG A 55 -11.96 -16.94 -3.52
C ARG A 55 -11.53 -15.60 -4.08
N LYS A 56 -12.29 -15.03 -5.03
CA LYS A 56 -12.02 -13.68 -5.57
C LYS A 56 -12.11 -12.62 -4.48
N GLU A 57 -13.10 -12.70 -3.60
CA GLU A 57 -13.25 -11.73 -2.51
C GLU A 57 -12.11 -11.83 -1.50
N LYS A 58 -11.73 -13.06 -1.12
CA LYS A 58 -10.53 -13.30 -0.29
C LYS A 58 -9.28 -12.72 -0.94
N ASN A 59 -9.11 -12.89 -2.25
CA ASN A 59 -7.97 -12.34 -2.96
C ASN A 59 -7.94 -10.81 -2.95
N LYS A 60 -9.10 -10.14 -3.08
CA LYS A 60 -9.19 -8.68 -2.92
C LYS A 60 -8.75 -8.24 -1.53
N LYS A 61 -9.17 -8.96 -0.49
CA LYS A 61 -8.72 -8.69 0.88
C LYS A 61 -7.21 -8.83 1.00
N PHE A 62 -6.62 -9.92 0.49
CA PHE A 62 -5.17 -10.07 0.51
C PHE A 62 -4.44 -8.96 -0.24
N VAL A 63 -4.97 -8.51 -1.39
CA VAL A 63 -4.39 -7.37 -2.11
C VAL A 63 -4.47 -6.08 -1.27
N HIS A 64 -5.60 -5.83 -0.61
CA HIS A 64 -5.75 -4.69 0.29
C HIS A 64 -4.73 -4.75 1.43
N ASP A 65 -4.66 -5.88 2.13
CA ASP A 65 -3.73 -6.10 3.23
C ASP A 65 -2.29 -5.90 2.75
N LEU A 66 -1.91 -6.46 1.58
CA LEU A 66 -0.57 -6.26 1.01
C LEU A 66 -0.25 -4.79 0.72
N VAL A 67 -1.21 -4.00 0.25
CA VAL A 67 -1.03 -2.56 0.03
C VAL A 67 -0.77 -1.82 1.34
N GLU A 68 -1.48 -2.17 2.40
CA GLU A 68 -1.30 -1.60 3.74
C GLU A 68 0.07 -1.97 4.33
N HIS A 69 0.45 -3.25 4.31
CA HIS A 69 1.79 -3.66 4.77
C HIS A 69 2.90 -3.01 3.94
N ASN A 70 2.73 -2.91 2.61
CA ASN A 70 3.67 -2.25 1.74
C ASN A 70 3.82 -0.76 2.06
N PHE A 71 2.75 -0.11 2.50
CA PHE A 71 2.80 1.26 2.98
C PHE A 71 3.62 1.35 4.27
N GLU A 72 3.37 0.50 5.26
CA GLU A 72 4.07 0.52 6.55
C GLU A 72 5.57 0.24 6.38
N LEU A 73 5.92 -0.76 5.57
CA LEU A 73 7.28 -1.24 5.35
C LEU A 73 8.04 -0.47 4.27
N ASP A 74 7.45 0.58 3.69
CA ASP A 74 8.04 1.36 2.60
C ASP A 74 9.43 1.96 2.95
N HIS A 75 9.67 2.25 4.24
CA HIS A 75 10.96 2.72 4.77
C HIS A 75 12.10 1.70 4.67
N LEU A 76 11.79 0.40 4.50
CA LEU A 76 12.78 -0.68 4.39
C LEU A 76 13.26 -0.92 2.94
N ARG A 77 12.75 -0.17 1.97
CA ARG A 77 13.12 -0.33 0.56
C ARG A 77 14.55 0.15 0.32
N ASN A 78 15.29 -0.55 -0.53
CA ASN A 78 16.65 -0.13 -0.93
C ASN A 78 16.68 1.29 -1.52
N GLU A 79 15.64 1.66 -2.28
CA GLU A 79 15.48 2.97 -2.91
C GLU A 79 14.57 3.89 -2.09
N PHE A 80 14.47 3.68 -0.77
CA PHE A 80 13.61 4.53 0.06
C PHE A 80 14.11 5.98 0.03
N GLN A 81 13.16 6.88 -0.24
CA GLN A 81 13.37 8.32 -0.21
C GLN A 81 12.27 8.96 0.63
N PHE A 82 12.66 9.94 1.44
CA PHE A 82 11.73 10.81 2.13
C PHE A 82 11.71 12.18 1.46
N ASN A 83 10.54 12.80 1.45
CA ASN A 83 10.37 14.17 1.05
C ASN A 83 10.73 15.07 2.22
N TRP A 84 11.27 16.24 1.93
CA TRP A 84 11.51 17.26 2.93
C TRP A 84 11.15 18.64 2.36
N SER A 85 10.87 19.61 3.22
CA SER A 85 10.76 21.01 2.80
C SER A 85 10.93 21.96 3.98
N VAL A 86 11.21 23.24 3.66
CA VAL A 86 11.23 24.33 4.64
C VAL A 86 10.22 25.39 4.25
N SER A 87 9.35 25.74 5.18
CA SER A 87 8.27 26.71 4.97
C SER A 87 8.22 27.76 6.09
N LYS A 88 7.80 28.97 5.73
CA LYS A 88 7.60 30.08 6.66
C LYS A 88 6.27 29.91 7.39
N LEU A 89 6.26 30.18 8.69
CA LEU A 89 5.05 30.12 9.51
C LEU A 89 4.09 31.25 9.14
N LYS A 90 2.84 30.90 8.80
CA LYS A 90 1.79 31.88 8.45
C LYS A 90 1.56 32.92 9.55
N ASN A 91 1.52 32.49 10.81
CA ASN A 91 1.22 33.35 11.95
C ASN A 91 2.46 34.03 12.57
N ARG A 92 3.67 33.64 12.13
CA ARG A 92 4.96 34.16 12.64
C ARG A 92 5.92 34.31 11.47
N PRO A 93 5.91 35.44 10.75
CA PRO A 93 6.62 35.58 9.49
C PRO A 93 8.15 35.48 9.61
N ASN A 94 8.71 35.61 10.80
CA ASN A 94 10.15 35.47 11.02
C ASN A 94 10.56 34.07 11.51
N TYR A 95 9.64 33.10 11.49
CA TYR A 95 9.91 31.73 11.92
C TYR A 95 9.66 30.74 10.80
N TYR A 96 10.48 29.69 10.77
CA TYR A 96 10.45 28.65 9.77
C TYR A 96 10.21 27.29 10.41
N ASN A 97 9.50 26.45 9.68
CA ASN A 97 9.30 25.04 9.97
C ASN A 97 10.04 24.19 8.94
N CYS A 98 10.55 23.05 9.40
CA CYS A 98 10.95 21.94 8.56
C CYS A 98 9.78 20.95 8.49
N TYR A 99 9.68 20.29 7.36
CA TYR A 99 8.77 19.20 7.10
C TYR A 99 9.59 18.02 6.58
N ILE A 100 9.29 16.83 7.09
CA ILE A 100 9.73 15.55 6.52
C ILE A 100 8.48 14.70 6.27
N GLY A 101 8.47 13.94 5.20
CA GLY A 101 7.34 13.10 4.85
C GLY A 101 7.76 11.88 4.05
N ARG A 102 7.11 10.77 4.35
CA ARG A 102 7.14 9.55 3.54
C ARG A 102 5.74 9.25 3.06
N LYS A 103 5.53 8.10 2.40
CA LYS A 103 4.21 7.72 1.94
C LYS A 103 3.22 7.75 3.14
N GLY A 104 2.21 8.61 3.03
CA GLY A 104 1.10 8.87 3.97
C GLY A 104 1.42 9.15 5.45
N LYS A 105 2.69 9.41 5.80
CA LYS A 105 3.08 9.88 7.12
C LYS A 105 3.98 11.10 6.95
N SER A 106 3.76 12.10 7.80
CA SER A 106 4.57 13.30 7.77
C SER A 106 4.69 13.93 9.12
N LYS A 107 5.81 14.64 9.30
CA LYS A 107 6.12 15.36 10.52
C LYS A 107 6.58 16.76 10.18
N SER A 108 6.10 17.72 10.96
CA SER A 108 6.56 19.11 10.90
C SER A 108 7.18 19.51 12.23
N GLY A 109 8.11 20.46 12.16
CA GLY A 109 8.94 20.83 13.28
C GLY A 109 9.46 22.24 13.16
N SER A 110 9.62 22.94 14.28
CA SER A 110 10.12 24.32 14.24
C SER A 110 11.65 24.35 14.09
N LEU A 111 12.14 25.10 13.11
CA LEU A 111 13.58 25.39 12.97
C LEU A 111 13.97 26.62 13.80
N GLY A 112 13.07 27.61 13.89
CA GLY A 112 13.31 28.88 14.57
C GLY A 112 13.34 30.04 13.58
N ASN A 113 13.95 31.14 14.00
CA ASN A 113 14.16 32.31 13.13
C ASN A 113 15.48 32.19 12.34
N PRO A 114 15.65 32.91 11.22
CA PRO A 114 16.86 32.84 10.39
C PRO A 114 18.18 33.05 11.13
N LYS A 115 18.21 33.93 12.14
CA LYS A 115 19.40 34.21 12.93
C LYS A 115 19.78 32.98 13.77
N ASP A 116 18.82 32.45 14.53
CA ASP A 116 19.04 31.25 15.35
C ASP A 116 19.46 30.04 14.50
N ILE A 117 18.85 29.89 13.31
CA ILE A 117 19.19 28.81 12.37
C ILE A 117 20.64 28.95 11.91
N THR A 118 21.01 30.13 11.42
CA THR A 118 22.37 30.40 10.91
C THR A 118 23.42 30.21 12.01
N GLU A 119 23.19 30.74 13.21
CA GLU A 119 24.12 30.60 14.34
C GLU A 119 24.29 29.12 14.75
N HIS A 120 23.20 28.37 14.76
CA HIS A 120 23.21 26.94 15.07
C HIS A 120 24.01 26.14 14.03
N LEU A 121 23.77 26.39 12.74
CA LEU A 121 24.52 25.74 11.64
C LEU A 121 26.02 26.08 11.69
N LYS A 122 26.38 27.35 11.93
CA LYS A 122 27.78 27.76 12.11
C LYS A 122 28.45 27.03 13.28
N LYS A 123 27.72 26.81 14.37
CA LYS A 123 28.24 26.08 15.53
C LYS A 123 28.39 24.58 15.25
N TYR A 124 27.46 23.97 14.53
CA TYR A 124 27.53 22.56 14.13
C TYR A 124 28.70 22.29 13.18
N TYR A 125 28.84 23.10 12.12
CA TYR A 125 29.92 22.98 11.13
C TYR A 125 31.20 23.74 11.50
N LYS A 126 31.41 24.13 12.77
CA LYS A 126 32.54 24.99 13.19
C LYS A 126 33.94 24.48 12.81
N ARG A 127 34.08 23.19 12.51
CA ARG A 127 35.35 22.53 12.10
C ARG A 127 35.44 22.25 10.60
N VAL A 128 34.38 22.48 9.83
CA VAL A 128 34.29 22.16 8.40
C VAL A 128 34.24 23.46 7.61
N LYS A 129 35.41 23.98 7.26
CA LYS A 129 35.55 25.31 6.64
C LYS A 129 34.73 25.45 5.35
N SER A 130 34.75 24.43 4.49
CA SER A 130 33.98 24.41 3.24
C SER A 130 32.47 24.55 3.46
N LYS A 131 31.93 23.94 4.52
CA LYS A 131 30.52 24.07 4.89
C LYS A 131 30.17 25.45 5.45
N LEU A 132 31.11 26.10 6.14
CA LEU A 132 30.93 27.46 6.61
C LEU A 132 30.94 28.47 5.46
N GLU A 133 31.86 28.30 4.49
CA GLU A 133 31.92 29.09 3.26
C GLU A 133 30.63 28.90 2.45
N GLU A 134 30.20 27.66 2.20
CA GLU A 134 28.94 27.35 1.51
C GLU A 134 27.72 27.98 2.21
N LEU A 135 27.66 27.94 3.55
CA LEU A 135 26.60 28.57 4.32
C LEU A 135 26.59 30.10 4.19
N GLU A 136 27.76 30.72 4.10
CA GLU A 136 27.91 32.18 3.96
C GLU A 136 27.55 32.66 2.55
N ASP A 137 27.97 31.93 1.53
CA ASP A 137 27.76 32.27 0.13
C ASP A 137 26.30 32.05 -0.31
N GLU A 138 25.71 30.91 0.06
CA GLU A 138 24.39 30.47 -0.45
C GLU A 138 23.23 30.81 0.49
N GLY A 139 23.56 31.08 1.75
CA GLY A 139 22.60 31.33 2.81
C GLY A 139 21.94 30.07 3.36
N TRP A 140 21.44 30.18 4.60
CA TRP A 140 20.95 29.03 5.38
C TRP A 140 19.88 28.19 4.68
N LYS A 141 18.98 28.80 3.90
CA LYS A 141 17.86 28.08 3.29
C LYS A 141 18.34 27.17 2.16
N THR A 142 19.20 27.68 1.29
CA THR A 142 19.82 26.92 0.19
C THR A 142 20.76 25.85 0.75
N PHE A 143 21.54 26.21 1.76
CA PHE A 143 22.41 25.28 2.48
C PHE A 143 21.65 24.06 3.04
N LEU A 144 20.49 24.28 3.68
CA LEU A 144 19.65 23.17 4.13
C LEU A 144 19.23 22.27 2.95
N SER A 145 18.90 22.84 1.80
CA SER A 145 18.59 22.02 0.61
C SER A 145 19.72 21.11 0.22
N PHE A 146 20.94 21.62 0.20
CA PHE A 146 22.11 20.79 -0.13
C PHE A 146 22.34 19.66 0.89
N GLU A 147 22.11 19.91 2.18
CA GLU A 147 22.23 18.86 3.19
C GLU A 147 21.14 17.78 3.05
N PHE A 148 19.90 18.15 2.73
CA PHE A 148 18.81 17.18 2.64
C PHE A 148 18.70 16.47 1.27
N ASP A 149 19.17 17.10 0.19
CA ASP A 149 19.16 16.50 -1.16
C ASP A 149 20.41 15.63 -1.41
N ASN A 150 21.47 15.82 -0.62
CA ASN A 150 22.67 14.99 -0.69
C ASN A 150 22.49 13.70 0.11
N THR A 151 22.35 12.57 -0.59
CA THR A 151 22.17 11.23 0.01
C THR A 151 23.38 10.73 0.79
N ASP A 152 24.56 11.34 0.61
CA ASP A 152 25.78 11.03 1.36
C ASP A 152 25.97 11.96 2.57
N SER A 153 25.05 12.91 2.80
CA SER A 153 25.16 13.83 3.92
C SER A 153 24.87 13.13 5.25
N LYS A 154 25.58 13.56 6.30
CA LYS A 154 25.33 13.06 7.66
C LYS A 154 23.91 13.35 8.12
N VAL A 155 23.33 14.48 7.70
CA VAL A 155 21.97 14.88 8.07
C VAL A 155 20.94 13.97 7.41
N TYR A 156 21.16 13.61 6.14
CA TYR A 156 20.32 12.68 5.39
C TYR A 156 20.30 11.31 6.06
N HIS A 157 21.49 10.75 6.36
CA HIS A 157 21.60 9.45 7.04
C HIS A 157 20.98 9.47 8.45
N ASN A 158 21.22 10.51 9.25
CA ASN A 158 20.60 10.63 10.57
C ASN A 158 19.06 10.60 10.48
N LEU A 159 18.47 11.31 9.50
CA LEU A 159 17.03 11.27 9.30
C LEU A 159 16.55 9.89 8.84
N LEU A 160 17.30 9.25 7.94
CA LEU A 160 17.01 7.91 7.47
C LEU A 160 16.99 6.90 8.63
N ASP A 161 17.97 6.99 9.53
CA ASP A 161 18.05 6.16 10.73
C ASP A 161 16.86 6.42 11.66
N MET A 162 16.51 7.68 11.94
CA MET A 162 15.33 8.02 12.75
C MET A 162 14.03 7.49 12.14
N ILE A 163 13.87 7.57 10.81
CA ILE A 163 12.70 7.03 10.10
C ILE A 163 12.69 5.50 10.13
N SER A 164 13.86 4.87 10.14
CA SER A 164 13.99 3.41 10.19
C SER A 164 13.71 2.86 11.59
N GLU A 165 14.14 3.58 12.63
CA GLU A 165 13.82 3.26 14.03
C GLU A 165 12.32 3.46 14.32
N ASP A 166 11.75 4.54 13.79
CA ASP A 166 10.33 4.83 13.93
C ASP A 166 9.71 5.42 12.65
N SER A 167 9.15 4.51 11.85
CA SER A 167 8.49 4.84 10.59
C SER A 167 7.16 5.60 10.74
N THR A 168 6.60 5.69 11.96
CA THR A 168 5.43 6.53 12.26
C THR A 168 5.80 8.01 12.33
N LEU A 169 7.09 8.29 12.53
CA LEU A 169 7.67 9.60 12.79
C LEU A 169 7.23 10.22 14.12
N ASP A 170 6.65 9.48 15.08
CA ASP A 170 6.06 10.07 16.29
C ASP A 170 7.06 10.23 17.44
N SER A 171 8.03 9.33 17.56
CA SER A 171 8.97 9.19 18.70
C SER A 171 9.94 10.36 18.88
N PHE A 172 10.39 11.00 17.81
CA PHE A 172 11.35 12.10 17.87
C PHE A 172 10.66 13.45 17.68
N THR A 173 11.33 14.55 18.02
CA THR A 173 10.86 15.91 17.67
C THR A 173 11.68 16.44 16.52
N LEU A 174 11.03 16.91 15.44
CA LEU A 174 11.73 17.57 14.35
C LEU A 174 12.04 19.01 14.75
N ASN A 175 13.31 19.38 14.84
CA ASN A 175 13.78 20.74 15.06
C ASN A 175 15.29 20.83 14.71
N ARG A 176 15.86 22.03 14.76
CA ARG A 176 17.28 22.25 14.42
C ARG A 176 18.26 21.48 15.32
N ASN A 177 17.93 21.21 16.58
CA ASN A 177 18.81 20.49 17.50
C ASN A 177 18.85 18.99 17.17
N THR A 178 17.72 18.44 16.74
CA THR A 178 17.63 17.04 16.28
C THR A 178 18.33 16.85 14.95
N LEU A 179 18.16 17.81 14.02
CA LEU A 179 18.75 17.76 12.68
C LEU A 179 20.27 18.03 12.70
N PHE A 180 20.72 18.94 13.56
CA PHE A 180 22.11 19.39 13.67
C PHE A 180 22.55 19.35 15.15
N PRO A 181 22.80 18.16 15.73
CA PRO A 181 23.16 18.05 17.15
C PRO A 181 24.54 18.64 17.46
N LEU A 182 24.61 19.57 18.42
CA LEU A 182 25.80 20.36 18.78
C LEU A 182 26.76 19.70 19.78
#